data_AF-A0A4Q3UX95-F1
#
_entry.id   AF-A0A4Q3UX95-F1
#
_cell.length_a   1.000
_cell.length_b   1.000
_cell.length_c   1.000
_cell.angle_alpha   90.00
_cell.angle_beta   90.00
_cell.angle_gamma   90.00
#
_symmetry.space_group_name_H-M   'P 1'
#
loop_
_entity.id
_entity.type
_entity.pdbx_description
1 polymer ?
#
loop_
_entity_poly.entity_id
_entity_poly.type
_entity_poly.pdbx_seq_one_letter_code
_entity_poly.pdbx_strand_id
1 'polypeptide(L)'
;MHIASGDPDGDASTNLQEQAAGSNPTLAVSTPTDVDGNGIPDTAEAFQPYIADSATLHLWHLDEVAAPVADAGSDPLSLTSLENGALLWTPSLPGFGTAFNAASGFGTATAGVLAAHKLVDGVGDDTTMTYAGPDGAFTFEAILKVGFDPAAPATPGTAMQIVTGENDTGAGRVWQFRLLPTAGAPVLEFINLNAEVDVQTISMPVPTGSAPDAIARNGWYHVAVTYNGAENSADNLKMYWTALDPSRSAANEIGSANMFHDLVISTPDFTIGNEGRAVGGASGAFEGLVDEVRISSIARSATQFYFSGQGDGDGDGMDDAWEIAYFGDLSQTAADDYDHDGTSNLTEFRLGLIPNNGSSRFAATRAANGQLTWPSALGVAFQVQRSTSLAAGSWETIATLEGTAGTASFTDPTPQTGGKAFYRIVLMP
;
A
#
# COMPACT_ATOMS: atom_id res chain seq x y z
N MET A 1 -1.75 -33.31 16.99
CA MET A 1 -1.52 -33.46 15.54
C MET A 1 -2.87 -33.35 14.87
N HIS A 2 -3.18 -32.19 14.31
CA HIS A 2 -4.32 -32.05 13.42
C HIS A 2 -3.89 -32.55 12.03
N ILE A 3 -4.76 -33.32 11.36
CA ILE A 3 -4.49 -33.85 10.01
C ILE A 3 -4.93 -32.82 8.98
N ALA A 4 -4.29 -32.79 7.80
CA ALA A 4 -4.58 -31.81 6.74
C ALA A 4 -6.08 -31.75 6.37
N SER A 5 -6.79 -32.88 6.43
CA SER A 5 -8.23 -32.98 6.14
C SER A 5 -9.14 -32.76 7.36
N GLY A 6 -8.59 -32.33 8.49
CA GLY A 6 -9.35 -32.05 9.71
C GLY A 6 -9.97 -30.67 9.66
N ASP A 7 -11.08 -30.51 10.38
CA ASP A 7 -11.86 -29.29 10.54
C ASP A 7 -12.12 -29.16 12.06
N PRO A 8 -11.20 -28.51 12.80
CA PRO A 8 -11.22 -28.52 14.27
C PRO A 8 -12.29 -27.60 14.87
N ASP A 9 -12.71 -26.57 14.14
CA ASP A 9 -13.60 -25.51 14.60
C ASP A 9 -15.01 -25.58 13.97
N GLY A 10 -15.19 -26.40 12.93
CA GLY A 10 -16.47 -26.77 12.35
C GLY A 10 -16.99 -25.76 11.32
N ASP A 11 -16.13 -24.98 10.69
CA ASP A 11 -16.48 -23.98 9.66
C ASP A 11 -16.63 -24.59 8.25
N ALA A 12 -16.41 -25.91 8.12
CA ALA A 12 -16.39 -26.69 6.88
C ALA A 12 -15.16 -26.48 5.98
N SER A 13 -14.14 -25.78 6.47
CA SER A 13 -12.82 -25.67 5.88
C SER A 13 -11.90 -26.72 6.47
N THR A 14 -11.06 -27.32 5.63
CA THR A 14 -10.00 -28.20 6.12
C THR A 14 -8.78 -27.39 6.51
N ASN A 15 -8.00 -27.86 7.49
CA ASN A 15 -6.72 -27.23 7.88
C ASN A 15 -5.83 -26.89 6.68
N LEU A 16 -5.87 -27.68 5.59
CA LEU A 16 -5.12 -27.42 4.36
C LEU A 16 -5.68 -26.23 3.56
N GLN A 17 -7.00 -26.09 3.47
CA GLN A 17 -7.64 -24.94 2.80
C GLN A 17 -7.38 -23.66 3.59
N GLU A 18 -7.48 -23.74 4.91
CA GLU A 18 -7.24 -22.61 5.80
C GLU A 18 -5.77 -22.19 5.77
N GLN A 19 -4.85 -23.16 5.82
CA GLN A 19 -3.44 -22.91 5.62
C GLN A 19 -3.15 -22.24 4.28
N ALA A 20 -3.82 -22.64 3.20
CA ALA A 20 -3.63 -22.06 1.87
C ALA A 20 -4.18 -20.63 1.75
N ALA A 21 -5.16 -20.28 2.57
CA ALA A 21 -5.79 -18.97 2.57
C ALA A 21 -5.28 -18.02 3.67
N GLY A 22 -4.53 -18.52 4.65
CA GLY A 22 -4.11 -17.72 5.80
C GLY A 22 -5.09 -17.71 6.98
N SER A 23 -6.21 -18.46 6.91
CA SER A 23 -7.27 -18.45 7.93
C SER A 23 -6.98 -19.37 9.12
N ASN A 24 -7.60 -19.11 10.27
CA ASN A 24 -7.28 -19.76 11.53
C ASN A 24 -8.08 -21.06 11.79
N PRO A 25 -7.44 -22.24 11.77
CA PRO A 25 -8.06 -23.58 11.88
C PRO A 25 -8.61 -23.92 13.25
N THR A 26 -8.67 -22.95 14.15
CA THR A 26 -9.20 -23.12 15.50
C THR A 26 -10.26 -22.08 15.82
N LEU A 27 -10.64 -21.25 14.85
CA LEU A 27 -11.55 -20.13 15.01
C LEU A 27 -12.55 -20.11 13.85
N ALA A 28 -13.73 -20.67 14.09
CA ALA A 28 -14.76 -20.88 13.05
C ALA A 28 -15.28 -19.61 12.32
N VAL A 29 -14.91 -18.41 12.79
CA VAL A 29 -15.23 -17.16 12.08
C VAL A 29 -14.17 -16.78 11.05
N SER A 30 -12.94 -17.28 11.19
CA SER A 30 -11.82 -17.05 10.28
C SER A 30 -11.85 -18.14 9.21
N THR A 31 -12.40 -17.81 8.05
CA THR A 31 -12.60 -18.76 6.95
C THR A 31 -11.66 -18.45 5.79
N PRO A 32 -11.48 -19.37 4.82
CA PRO A 32 -10.66 -19.12 3.63
C PRO A 32 -11.08 -17.94 2.73
N THR A 33 -12.24 -17.34 3.00
CA THR A 33 -12.75 -16.17 2.27
C THR A 33 -12.96 -14.95 3.16
N ASP A 34 -12.66 -15.06 4.45
CA ASP A 34 -12.79 -14.04 5.49
C ASP A 34 -11.75 -14.36 6.56
N VAL A 35 -10.48 -14.08 6.24
CA VAL A 35 -9.33 -14.56 7.01
C VAL A 35 -9.29 -13.94 8.40
N ASP A 36 -9.71 -12.69 8.56
CA ASP A 36 -9.73 -12.03 9.86
C ASP A 36 -11.00 -12.31 10.67
N GLY A 37 -12.03 -12.87 10.03
CA GLY A 37 -13.31 -13.27 10.62
C GLY A 37 -14.18 -12.10 11.05
N ASN A 38 -14.08 -10.96 10.37
CA ASN A 38 -14.83 -9.76 10.68
C ASN A 38 -16.23 -9.74 10.03
N GLY A 39 -16.52 -10.68 9.11
CA GLY A 39 -17.78 -10.79 8.37
C GLY A 39 -17.81 -10.08 7.03
N ILE A 40 -16.71 -9.46 6.60
CA ILE A 40 -16.47 -8.89 5.28
C ILE A 40 -15.56 -9.87 4.53
N PRO A 41 -15.98 -10.39 3.36
CA PRO A 41 -15.10 -11.27 2.59
C PRO A 41 -13.81 -10.55 2.20
N ASP A 42 -12.67 -11.26 2.16
CA ASP A 42 -11.37 -10.66 1.84
C ASP A 42 -11.40 -9.92 0.50
N THR A 43 -12.14 -10.43 -0.50
CA THR A 43 -12.30 -9.78 -1.82
C THR A 43 -13.11 -8.47 -1.79
N ALA A 44 -13.81 -8.21 -0.69
CA ALA A 44 -14.61 -7.01 -0.46
C ALA A 44 -13.94 -6.07 0.56
N GLU A 45 -12.77 -6.45 1.08
CA GLU A 45 -11.98 -5.58 1.93
C GLU A 45 -11.49 -4.37 1.15
N ALA A 46 -11.44 -3.24 1.85
CA ALA A 46 -10.99 -1.97 1.25
C ALA A 46 -9.52 -2.02 0.81
N PHE A 47 -8.79 -3.03 1.27
CA PHE A 47 -7.40 -3.29 0.99
C PHE A 47 -7.26 -4.68 0.37
N GLN A 48 -6.39 -4.84 -0.62
CA GLN A 48 -6.02 -6.06 -1.32
C GLN A 48 -4.48 -6.15 -1.45
N PRO A 49 -3.89 -7.35 -1.53
CA PRO A 49 -2.43 -7.51 -1.70
C PRO A 49 -1.88 -6.75 -2.91
N TYR A 50 -0.61 -6.33 -2.87
CA TYR A 50 0.00 -5.70 -4.04
C TYR A 50 -0.01 -6.63 -5.25
N ILE A 51 -0.13 -6.05 -6.45
CA ILE A 51 0.16 -6.77 -7.69
C ILE A 51 1.51 -6.31 -8.21
N ALA A 52 2.37 -7.28 -8.58
CA ALA A 52 3.65 -6.98 -9.21
C ALA A 52 3.43 -6.43 -10.64
N ASP A 53 3.95 -5.23 -10.90
CA ASP A 53 3.99 -4.65 -12.24
C ASP A 53 5.39 -4.81 -12.87
N SER A 54 5.56 -4.33 -14.10
CA SER A 54 6.84 -4.44 -14.83
C SER A 54 8.04 -3.76 -14.17
N ALA A 55 7.83 -2.87 -13.21
CA ALA A 55 8.87 -2.20 -12.44
C ALA A 55 9.10 -2.86 -11.06
N THR A 56 8.26 -3.81 -10.64
CA THR A 56 8.45 -4.58 -9.42
C THR A 56 9.56 -5.61 -9.59
N LEU A 57 10.68 -5.40 -8.90
CA LEU A 57 11.81 -6.33 -8.86
C LEU A 57 11.52 -7.48 -7.90
N HIS A 58 11.04 -7.13 -6.70
CA HIS A 58 10.70 -8.07 -5.65
C HIS A 58 9.38 -7.68 -4.97
N LEU A 59 8.56 -8.67 -4.62
CA LEU A 59 7.33 -8.51 -3.84
C LEU A 59 7.12 -9.75 -2.95
N TRP A 60 7.16 -9.55 -1.63
CA TRP A 60 6.87 -10.59 -0.64
C TRP A 60 5.60 -10.23 0.13
N HIS A 61 4.57 -11.08 0.02
CA HIS A 61 3.31 -10.97 0.75
C HIS A 61 3.40 -11.51 2.19
N LEU A 62 4.42 -12.30 2.53
CA LEU A 62 4.67 -12.79 3.89
C LEU A 62 3.52 -13.64 4.50
N ASP A 63 2.74 -14.27 3.62
CA ASP A 63 1.56 -15.08 3.95
C ASP A 63 1.84 -16.53 4.36
N GLU A 64 3.07 -16.99 4.17
CA GLU A 64 3.39 -18.40 4.36
C GLU A 64 3.45 -18.81 5.82
N VAL A 65 2.96 -20.01 6.15
CA VAL A 65 3.06 -20.56 7.52
C VAL A 65 4.51 -20.73 8.00
N ALA A 66 5.44 -20.90 7.07
CA ALA A 66 6.87 -21.04 7.34
C ALA A 66 7.67 -20.71 6.07
N ALA A 67 8.97 -20.44 6.25
CA ALA A 67 9.90 -20.33 5.12
C ALA A 67 9.93 -21.63 4.28
N PRO A 68 10.15 -21.56 2.96
CA PRO A 68 10.51 -20.35 2.21
C PRO A 68 9.31 -19.45 1.91
N VAL A 69 9.53 -18.13 2.04
CA VAL A 69 8.59 -17.09 1.57
C VAL A 69 8.85 -16.84 0.09
N ALA A 70 7.80 -16.84 -0.71
CA ALA A 70 7.87 -16.63 -2.15
C ALA A 70 7.99 -15.14 -2.51
N ASP A 71 8.69 -14.89 -3.62
CA ASP A 71 8.80 -13.57 -4.23
C ASP A 71 8.01 -13.58 -5.54
N ALA A 72 7.05 -12.66 -5.66
CA ALA A 72 6.20 -12.50 -6.83
C ALA A 72 6.76 -11.52 -7.89
N GLY A 73 7.95 -10.94 -7.63
CA GLY A 73 8.59 -9.97 -8.51
C GLY A 73 9.23 -10.55 -9.77
N SER A 74 9.81 -9.66 -10.57
CA SER A 74 10.47 -10.01 -11.84
C SER A 74 11.86 -10.65 -11.70
N ASP A 75 12.50 -10.53 -10.53
CA ASP A 75 13.77 -11.17 -10.16
C ASP A 75 13.60 -12.02 -8.88
N PRO A 76 12.82 -13.12 -8.93
CA PRO A 76 12.30 -13.75 -7.72
C PRO A 76 13.40 -14.30 -6.80
N LEU A 77 13.40 -13.86 -5.55
CA LEU A 77 14.29 -14.26 -4.47
C LEU A 77 13.51 -14.80 -3.27
N SER A 78 13.50 -16.13 -3.08
CA SER A 78 12.82 -16.72 -1.91
C SER A 78 13.57 -16.47 -0.60
N LEU A 79 12.84 -16.13 0.47
CA LEU A 79 13.43 -15.97 1.81
C LEU A 79 13.38 -17.28 2.56
N THR A 80 14.53 -17.96 2.66
CA THR A 80 14.61 -19.35 3.10
C THR A 80 14.91 -19.52 4.58
N SER A 81 15.30 -18.45 5.30
CA SER A 81 15.67 -18.53 6.71
C SER A 81 14.76 -17.69 7.59
N LEU A 82 14.00 -18.35 8.46
CA LEU A 82 13.20 -17.75 9.53
C LEU A 82 13.88 -18.08 10.87
N GLU A 83 14.50 -17.10 11.52
CA GLU A 83 15.39 -17.33 12.66
C GLU A 83 14.92 -16.67 13.95
N ASN A 84 15.53 -17.08 15.07
CA ASN A 84 15.43 -16.42 16.37
C ASN A 84 14.00 -16.27 16.94
N GLY A 85 13.11 -17.20 16.58
CA GLY A 85 11.73 -17.23 17.05
C GLY A 85 10.83 -16.21 16.38
N ALA A 86 11.26 -15.62 15.27
CA ALA A 86 10.37 -14.86 14.40
C ALA A 86 9.23 -15.76 13.89
N LEU A 87 8.08 -15.16 13.65
CA LEU A 87 6.87 -15.87 13.23
C LEU A 87 6.40 -15.30 11.90
N LEU A 88 6.00 -16.17 11.00
CA LEU A 88 5.10 -15.80 9.91
C LEU A 88 3.67 -16.13 10.32
N TRP A 89 2.71 -15.87 9.44
CA TRP A 89 1.32 -16.29 9.62
C TRP A 89 0.65 -15.65 10.84
N THR A 90 1.08 -14.43 11.18
CA THR A 90 0.38 -13.60 12.17
C THR A 90 -0.69 -12.80 11.44
N PRO A 91 -1.96 -12.73 11.89
CA PRO A 91 -3.01 -12.00 11.17
C PRO A 91 -2.58 -10.55 10.83
N SER A 92 -2.74 -10.18 9.57
CA SER A 92 -2.40 -8.85 9.05
C SER A 92 -3.57 -7.86 9.18
N LEU A 93 -3.49 -6.73 8.49
CA LEU A 93 -4.63 -5.84 8.26
C LEU A 93 -5.63 -6.57 7.34
N PRO A 94 -6.95 -6.40 7.55
CA PRO A 94 -7.95 -7.10 6.74
C PRO A 94 -7.73 -6.86 5.25
N GLY A 95 -7.81 -7.93 4.46
CA GLY A 95 -7.51 -7.93 3.04
C GLY A 95 -6.08 -8.33 2.65
N PHE A 96 -5.13 -8.35 3.59
CA PHE A 96 -3.73 -8.76 3.34
C PHE A 96 -3.36 -10.14 3.86
N GLY A 97 -4.32 -10.93 4.34
CA GLY A 97 -4.04 -12.25 4.89
C GLY A 97 -3.21 -12.19 6.18
N THR A 98 -1.94 -12.60 6.11
CA THR A 98 -1.04 -12.71 7.26
C THR A 98 0.31 -12.03 7.03
N ALA A 99 1.01 -11.75 8.12
CA ALA A 99 2.20 -10.93 8.14
C ALA A 99 3.35 -11.57 8.92
N PHE A 100 4.54 -11.02 8.70
CA PHE A 100 5.75 -11.36 9.43
C PHE A 100 5.85 -10.60 10.76
N ASN A 101 6.26 -11.30 11.81
CA ASN A 101 6.51 -10.77 13.14
C ASN A 101 7.96 -11.03 13.57
N ALA A 102 8.76 -9.98 13.57
CA ALA A 102 10.16 -10.00 14.02
C ALA A 102 10.34 -9.83 15.54
N ALA A 103 9.28 -9.50 16.29
CA ALA A 103 9.38 -8.95 17.65
C ALA A 103 9.86 -9.95 18.72
N SER A 104 9.97 -11.25 18.40
CA SER A 104 10.61 -12.22 19.30
C SER A 104 12.03 -11.75 19.65
N GLY A 105 12.31 -11.60 20.95
CA GLY A 105 13.64 -11.18 21.41
C GLY A 105 13.99 -9.72 21.12
N PHE A 106 13.00 -8.85 20.86
CA PHE A 106 13.23 -7.41 20.62
C PHE A 106 14.20 -6.79 21.65
N GLY A 107 15.15 -5.99 21.15
CA GLY A 107 16.18 -5.33 21.98
C GLY A 107 17.32 -6.25 22.44
N THR A 108 17.37 -7.50 21.96
CA THR A 108 18.45 -8.45 22.24
C THR A 108 19.26 -8.74 20.96
N ALA A 109 20.47 -9.28 21.11
CA ALA A 109 21.32 -9.67 19.98
C ALA A 109 20.82 -10.91 19.20
N THR A 110 19.70 -11.51 19.60
CA THR A 110 19.10 -12.71 19.01
C THR A 110 17.62 -12.47 18.74
N ALA A 111 17.29 -11.32 18.15
CA ALA A 111 15.92 -11.00 17.80
C ALA A 111 15.52 -11.63 16.46
N GLY A 112 14.22 -11.74 16.22
CA GLY A 112 13.65 -12.38 15.03
C GLY A 112 14.12 -11.76 13.72
N VAL A 113 14.35 -12.58 12.69
CA VAL A 113 14.74 -12.12 11.35
C VAL A 113 14.23 -13.09 10.29
N LEU A 114 13.86 -12.55 9.13
CA LEU A 114 13.58 -13.30 7.90
C LEU A 114 14.64 -12.92 6.86
N ALA A 115 15.31 -13.91 6.29
CA ALA A 115 16.46 -13.69 5.42
C ALA A 115 16.43 -14.57 4.16
N ALA A 116 17.07 -14.09 3.10
CA ALA A 116 17.28 -14.84 1.86
C ALA A 116 18.01 -16.16 2.12
N HIS A 117 19.07 -16.08 2.94
CA HIS A 117 19.90 -17.20 3.36
C HIS A 117 20.03 -17.23 4.88
N LYS A 118 20.45 -18.40 5.40
CA LYS A 118 20.74 -18.54 6.82
C LYS A 118 21.95 -17.68 7.18
N LEU A 119 21.82 -16.81 8.17
CA LEU A 119 22.87 -15.86 8.52
C LEU A 119 24.11 -16.58 9.06
N VAL A 120 25.28 -16.31 8.47
CA VAL A 120 26.57 -16.93 8.80
C VAL A 120 27.71 -15.95 8.60
N ASP A 121 28.73 -16.00 9.45
CA ASP A 121 29.89 -15.10 9.30
C ASP A 121 30.60 -15.33 7.96
N GLY A 122 30.73 -14.28 7.15
CA GLY A 122 31.48 -14.29 5.89
C GLY A 122 30.60 -14.06 4.66
N VAL A 123 30.73 -14.92 3.65
CA VAL A 123 30.06 -14.77 2.32
C VAL A 123 29.01 -15.84 2.07
N GLY A 124 28.60 -16.56 3.12
CA GLY A 124 27.71 -17.73 2.99
C GLY A 124 26.24 -17.38 2.83
N ASP A 125 25.90 -16.15 3.20
CA ASP A 125 24.59 -15.49 3.19
C ASP A 125 24.53 -14.27 2.27
N ASP A 126 25.64 -13.89 1.64
CA ASP A 126 25.71 -12.95 0.52
C ASP A 126 24.63 -13.30 -0.52
N THR A 127 23.75 -12.35 -0.80
CA THR A 127 22.58 -12.54 -1.66
C THR A 127 22.78 -11.83 -3.00
N THR A 128 22.67 -12.57 -4.10
CA THR A 128 22.59 -11.96 -5.43
C THR A 128 21.16 -11.53 -5.70
N MET A 129 20.94 -10.23 -5.88
CA MET A 129 19.62 -9.65 -6.15
C MET A 129 19.72 -8.30 -6.85
N THR A 130 18.67 -7.91 -7.55
CA THR A 130 18.54 -6.58 -8.16
C THR A 130 17.70 -5.68 -7.27
N TYR A 131 18.26 -4.56 -6.78
CA TYR A 131 17.54 -3.63 -5.89
C TYR A 131 17.42 -2.20 -6.45
N ALA A 132 17.88 -1.96 -7.68
CA ALA A 132 17.74 -0.68 -8.34
C ALA A 132 17.65 -0.87 -9.87
N GLY A 133 17.06 0.10 -10.54
CA GLY A 133 17.02 0.18 -11.99
C GLY A 133 18.41 0.47 -12.59
N PRO A 134 18.55 0.34 -13.93
CA PRO A 134 19.82 0.57 -14.61
C PRO A 134 20.38 2.00 -14.47
N ASP A 135 19.52 2.96 -14.14
CA ASP A 135 19.85 4.36 -13.86
C ASP A 135 20.05 4.64 -12.36
N GLY A 136 20.06 3.60 -11.51
CA GLY A 136 20.21 3.73 -10.06
C GLY A 136 18.89 4.03 -9.33
N ALA A 137 17.77 4.24 -10.04
CA ALA A 137 16.49 4.56 -9.40
C ALA A 137 15.93 3.35 -8.62
N PHE A 138 15.27 3.61 -7.50
CA PHE A 138 14.59 2.56 -6.74
C PHE A 138 13.41 3.08 -5.93
N THR A 139 12.56 2.14 -5.51
CA THR A 139 11.56 2.33 -4.46
C THR A 139 11.59 1.13 -3.54
N PHE A 140 11.73 1.34 -2.23
CA PHE A 140 11.48 0.31 -1.21
C PHE A 140 10.27 0.70 -0.40
N GLU A 141 9.38 -0.24 -0.16
CA GLU A 141 8.16 -0.01 0.62
C GLU A 141 7.69 -1.26 1.37
N ALA A 142 6.87 -1.03 2.38
CA ALA A 142 6.25 -2.07 3.18
C ALA A 142 4.96 -1.55 3.82
N ILE A 143 4.14 -2.48 4.28
CA ILE A 143 3.05 -2.24 5.23
C ILE A 143 3.52 -2.62 6.63
N LEU A 144 3.31 -1.73 7.60
CA LEU A 144 3.79 -1.89 8.97
C LEU A 144 2.66 -1.75 9.98
N LYS A 145 2.60 -2.67 10.94
CA LYS A 145 1.87 -2.46 12.19
C LYS A 145 2.83 -2.05 13.29
N VAL A 146 2.66 -0.86 13.85
CA VAL A 146 3.55 -0.35 14.91
C VAL A 146 3.24 -1.04 16.24
N GLY A 147 4.17 -1.81 16.80
CA GLY A 147 3.96 -2.55 18.06
C GLY A 147 4.29 -1.77 19.34
N PHE A 148 5.18 -0.78 19.24
CA PHE A 148 5.65 0.04 20.36
C PHE A 148 4.75 1.25 20.64
N ASP A 149 4.87 1.85 21.83
CA ASP A 149 4.23 3.13 22.16
C ASP A 149 5.10 4.30 21.66
N PRO A 150 4.68 5.09 20.66
CA PRO A 150 5.50 6.18 20.13
C PRO A 150 5.76 7.33 21.12
N ALA A 151 4.91 7.49 22.15
CA ALA A 151 5.11 8.48 23.20
C ALA A 151 6.06 8.00 24.30
N ALA A 152 6.16 6.68 24.48
CA ALA A 152 7.00 6.02 25.46
C ALA A 152 7.65 4.74 24.88
N PRO A 153 8.47 4.85 23.82
CA PRO A 153 9.02 3.70 23.11
C PRO A 153 9.86 2.83 24.04
N ALA A 154 9.80 1.52 23.83
CA ALA A 154 10.51 0.55 24.65
C ALA A 154 12.03 0.77 24.58
N THR A 155 12.72 0.47 25.67
CA THR A 155 14.19 0.45 25.73
C THR A 155 14.65 -0.97 25.42
N PRO A 156 15.67 -1.17 24.56
CA PRO A 156 16.55 -0.16 23.99
C PRO A 156 15.91 0.68 22.88
N GLY A 157 16.21 1.99 22.86
CA GLY A 157 15.93 2.87 21.72
C GLY A 157 16.84 2.57 20.52
N THR A 158 16.96 1.29 20.17
CA THR A 158 17.65 0.82 18.97
C THR A 158 16.78 1.10 17.75
N ALA A 159 17.43 1.41 16.63
CA ALA A 159 16.71 1.52 15.37
C ALA A 159 16.08 0.16 15.03
N MET A 160 14.88 0.21 14.47
CA MET A 160 14.08 -0.95 14.08
C MET A 160 14.13 -1.07 12.56
N GLN A 161 14.77 -2.12 12.08
CA GLN A 161 14.97 -2.38 10.66
C GLN A 161 13.67 -2.84 10.01
N ILE A 162 13.42 -2.35 8.80
CA ILE A 162 12.26 -2.75 7.99
C ILE A 162 12.73 -3.66 6.87
N VAL A 163 13.65 -3.16 6.04
CA VAL A 163 14.33 -3.93 4.97
C VAL A 163 15.80 -3.54 4.97
N THR A 164 16.70 -4.52 4.97
CA THR A 164 18.15 -4.26 4.97
C THR A 164 18.87 -5.04 3.88
N GLY A 165 19.82 -4.36 3.26
CA GLY A 165 20.86 -4.93 2.41
C GLY A 165 22.19 -4.62 3.07
N GLU A 166 22.47 -5.33 4.15
CA GLU A 166 23.65 -5.15 4.99
C GLU A 166 24.71 -6.19 4.65
N ASN A 167 25.77 -6.28 5.44
CA ASN A 167 26.68 -7.41 5.47
C ASN A 167 27.38 -7.43 6.85
N ASP A 168 28.06 -8.52 7.20
CA ASP A 168 28.86 -8.59 8.42
C ASP A 168 29.87 -7.42 8.51
N THR A 169 30.57 -7.12 7.40
CA THR A 169 31.51 -5.98 7.29
C THR A 169 31.71 -5.50 5.84
N GLY A 170 32.09 -4.24 5.66
CA GLY A 170 32.72 -3.78 4.42
C GLY A 170 31.83 -3.70 3.18
N ALA A 171 32.31 -4.21 2.04
CA ALA A 171 31.78 -3.91 0.71
C ALA A 171 30.38 -4.47 0.40
N GLY A 172 29.89 -5.43 1.18
CA GLY A 172 28.52 -5.95 1.08
C GLY A 172 27.48 -5.03 1.73
N ARG A 173 27.88 -4.01 2.48
CA ARG A 173 26.97 -3.11 3.20
C ARG A 173 26.43 -2.04 2.26
N VAL A 174 25.17 -2.18 1.85
CA VAL A 174 24.55 -1.33 0.81
C VAL A 174 23.56 -0.34 1.42
N TRP A 175 22.52 -0.80 2.13
CA TRP A 175 21.53 0.09 2.73
C TRP A 175 20.94 -0.40 4.06
N GLN A 176 20.38 0.55 4.82
CA GLN A 176 19.39 0.27 5.87
C GLN A 176 18.14 1.12 5.63
N PHE A 177 16.96 0.52 5.69
CA PHE A 177 15.68 1.22 5.77
C PHE A 177 15.01 0.88 7.10
N ARG A 178 14.84 1.87 7.98
CA ARG A 178 14.56 1.63 9.39
C ARG A 178 13.80 2.77 10.05
N LEU A 179 13.18 2.47 11.19
CA LEU A 179 12.50 3.42 12.06
C LEU A 179 13.30 3.61 13.35
N LEU A 180 13.62 4.85 13.72
CA LEU A 180 14.23 5.18 15.00
C LEU A 180 13.13 5.60 16.00
N PRO A 181 12.82 4.79 17.03
CA PRO A 181 11.70 5.05 17.93
C PRO A 181 12.11 6.02 19.06
N THR A 182 12.33 7.29 18.71
CA THR A 182 12.60 8.33 19.72
C THR A 182 11.28 8.79 20.35
N ALA A 183 11.24 8.89 21.68
CA ALA A 183 10.04 9.23 22.44
C ALA A 183 9.41 10.56 21.98
N GLY A 184 8.19 10.47 21.44
CA GLY A 184 7.42 11.62 20.92
C GLY A 184 7.95 12.22 19.61
N ALA A 185 9.04 11.68 19.06
CA ALA A 185 9.68 12.16 17.84
C ALA A 185 10.33 11.02 17.04
N PRO A 186 9.60 9.95 16.70
CA PRO A 186 10.15 8.88 15.88
C PRO A 186 10.55 9.41 14.50
N VAL A 187 11.59 8.80 13.93
CA VAL A 187 12.22 9.23 12.69
C VAL A 187 12.33 8.04 11.75
N LEU A 188 11.86 8.21 10.53
CA LEU A 188 12.11 7.25 9.46
C LEU A 188 13.48 7.54 8.85
N GLU A 189 14.30 6.51 8.68
CA GLU A 189 15.66 6.64 8.19
C GLU A 189 15.92 5.72 7.00
N PHE A 190 16.59 6.29 5.99
CA PHE A 190 17.26 5.53 4.96
C PHE A 190 18.75 5.87 5.01
N ILE A 191 19.58 4.84 5.06
CA ILE A 191 21.02 4.97 5.15
C ILE A 191 21.61 4.35 3.91
N ASN A 192 22.24 5.15 3.04
CA ASN A 192 23.15 4.63 2.04
C ASN A 192 24.48 4.32 2.76
N LEU A 193 24.75 3.03 2.97
CA LEU A 193 25.96 2.57 3.64
C LEU A 193 27.17 2.64 2.72
N ASN A 194 26.94 2.60 1.41
CA ASN A 194 27.94 2.84 0.36
C ASN A 194 29.28 2.11 0.63
N ALA A 195 29.20 0.81 0.96
CA ALA A 195 30.38 -0.01 1.28
C ALA A 195 31.27 0.57 2.41
N GLU A 196 30.65 1.23 3.40
CA GLU A 196 31.28 1.94 4.53
C GLU A 196 32.09 3.19 4.15
N VAL A 197 31.95 3.69 2.93
CA VAL A 197 32.60 4.92 2.45
C VAL A 197 31.55 6.02 2.30
N ASP A 198 31.79 7.22 2.85
CA ASP A 198 30.85 8.35 2.74
C ASP A 198 29.40 8.00 3.11
N VAL A 199 29.23 7.18 4.16
CA VAL A 199 27.92 6.75 4.68
C VAL A 199 27.00 7.95 4.88
N GLN A 200 25.82 7.88 4.29
CA GLN A 200 24.83 8.94 4.36
C GLN A 200 23.57 8.46 5.07
N THR A 201 23.31 9.02 6.25
CA THR A 201 22.03 8.86 6.96
C THR A 201 21.09 10.00 6.58
N ILE A 202 19.92 9.64 6.05
CA ILE A 202 18.83 10.57 5.73
C ILE A 202 17.67 10.26 6.65
N SER A 203 17.15 11.29 7.32
CA SER A 203 16.20 11.16 8.42
C SER A 203 15.02 12.09 8.22
N MET A 204 13.79 11.57 8.29
CA MET A 204 12.55 12.36 8.21
C MET A 204 11.69 12.12 9.46
N PRO A 205 11.18 13.19 10.09
CA PRO A 205 10.29 13.04 11.24
C PRO A 205 8.98 12.38 10.83
N VAL A 206 8.56 11.37 11.57
CA VAL A 206 7.24 10.75 11.39
C VAL A 206 6.18 11.64 12.06
N PRO A 207 4.99 11.84 11.46
CA PRO A 207 3.92 12.61 12.07
C PRO A 207 3.54 12.09 13.45
N THR A 208 3.26 12.98 14.41
CA THR A 208 2.88 12.62 15.79
C THR A 208 1.71 13.47 16.30
N GLY A 209 1.15 13.07 17.44
CA GLY A 209 0.10 13.82 18.12
C GLY A 209 -1.18 13.89 17.30
N SER A 210 -1.66 15.09 17.00
CA SER A 210 -2.90 15.32 16.24
C SER A 210 -2.66 15.58 14.74
N ALA A 211 -1.44 15.39 14.25
CA ALA A 211 -1.17 15.52 12.82
C ALA A 211 -1.90 14.41 12.04
N PRO A 212 -2.32 14.65 10.78
CA PRO A 212 -2.68 13.57 9.87
C PRO A 212 -1.57 12.52 9.81
N ASP A 213 -1.96 11.25 9.69
CA ASP A 213 -1.02 10.11 9.61
C ASP A 213 -0.13 9.93 10.84
N ALA A 214 -0.52 10.54 11.98
CA ALA A 214 0.23 10.41 13.23
C ALA A 214 0.44 8.95 13.60
N ILE A 215 1.69 8.61 13.88
CA ILE A 215 2.07 7.28 14.36
C ILE A 215 1.38 6.98 15.69
N ALA A 216 0.82 5.78 15.78
CA ALA A 216 0.11 5.26 16.93
C ALA A 216 0.44 3.78 17.11
N ARG A 217 0.48 3.35 18.37
CA ARG A 217 0.61 1.93 18.71
C ARG A 217 -0.58 1.15 18.13
N ASN A 218 -0.27 0.01 17.52
CA ASN A 218 -1.15 -0.86 16.75
C ASN A 218 -1.77 -0.24 15.49
N GLY A 219 -1.35 0.98 15.10
CA GLY A 219 -1.73 1.57 13.82
C GLY A 219 -1.01 0.87 12.67
N TRP A 220 -1.70 0.79 11.53
CA TRP A 220 -1.19 0.26 10.27
C TRP A 220 -0.81 1.39 9.33
N TYR A 221 0.36 1.27 8.70
CA TYR A 221 0.95 2.32 7.88
C TYR A 221 1.58 1.75 6.62
N HIS A 222 1.37 2.43 5.50
CA HIS A 222 2.25 2.33 4.34
C HIS A 222 3.50 3.18 4.61
N VAL A 223 4.67 2.59 4.37
CA VAL A 223 5.95 3.28 4.47
C VAL A 223 6.75 3.08 3.19
N ALA A 224 7.40 4.13 2.69
CA ALA A 224 8.23 4.01 1.50
C ALA A 224 9.39 4.99 1.47
N VAL A 225 10.41 4.62 0.72
CA VAL A 225 11.50 5.49 0.28
C VAL A 225 11.67 5.34 -1.23
N THR A 226 11.87 6.46 -1.92
CA THR A 226 12.05 6.49 -3.38
C THR A 226 13.30 7.29 -3.70
N TYR A 227 14.03 6.87 -4.73
CA TYR A 227 15.21 7.56 -5.22
C TYR A 227 15.21 7.54 -6.75
N ASN A 228 15.43 8.69 -7.38
CA ASN A 228 15.21 8.87 -8.81
C ASN A 228 16.41 8.54 -9.72
N GLY A 229 17.53 8.04 -9.17
CA GLY A 229 18.73 7.70 -9.94
C GLY A 229 19.62 8.89 -10.32
N ALA A 230 19.24 10.12 -9.97
CA ALA A 230 20.03 11.31 -10.27
C ALA A 230 20.93 11.68 -9.08
N GLU A 231 22.13 11.09 -9.03
CA GLU A 231 23.12 11.33 -7.96
C GLU A 231 23.35 12.82 -7.67
N ASN A 232 23.45 13.13 -6.37
CA ASN A 232 23.79 14.46 -5.86
C ASN A 232 22.93 15.61 -6.43
N SER A 233 21.66 15.31 -6.73
CA SER A 233 20.69 16.30 -7.18
C SER A 233 19.68 16.60 -6.07
N ALA A 234 19.15 17.82 -6.07
CA ALA A 234 18.16 18.21 -5.08
C ALA A 234 16.90 17.35 -5.19
N ASP A 235 16.32 16.99 -4.05
CA ASP A 235 15.05 16.23 -3.95
C ASP A 235 15.05 14.89 -4.69
N ASN A 236 16.23 14.27 -4.86
CA ASN A 236 16.38 13.00 -5.54
C ASN A 236 15.96 11.81 -4.69
N LEU A 237 15.86 11.95 -3.37
CA LEU A 237 15.29 10.97 -2.45
C LEU A 237 14.08 11.54 -1.72
N LYS A 238 13.02 10.74 -1.61
CA LYS A 238 11.79 11.09 -0.89
C LYS A 238 11.34 9.96 0.02
N MET A 239 10.72 10.31 1.15
CA MET A 239 10.14 9.35 2.08
C MET A 239 8.65 9.59 2.30
N TYR A 240 7.93 8.50 2.51
CA TYR A 240 6.49 8.48 2.67
C TYR A 240 6.11 7.73 3.94
N TRP A 241 5.12 8.28 4.64
CA TRP A 241 4.49 7.66 5.80
C TRP A 241 3.02 8.01 5.79
N THR A 242 2.17 7.00 5.65
CA THR A 242 0.73 7.19 5.47
C THR A 242 -0.02 6.17 6.29
N ALA A 243 -1.00 6.59 7.08
CA ALA A 243 -1.90 5.65 7.73
C ALA A 243 -2.67 4.87 6.64
N LEU A 244 -2.80 3.56 6.81
CA LEU A 244 -3.67 2.74 5.96
C LEU A 244 -5.12 3.05 6.30
N ASP A 245 -5.66 4.01 5.55
CA ASP A 245 -7.02 4.51 5.62
C ASP A 245 -7.62 4.48 4.20
N PRO A 246 -8.75 3.80 3.96
CA PRO A 246 -9.36 3.68 2.63
C PRO A 246 -9.74 5.01 1.97
N SER A 247 -9.82 6.10 2.74
CA SER A 247 -10.09 7.43 2.19
C SER A 247 -8.88 8.09 1.53
N ARG A 248 -7.68 7.50 1.63
CA ARG A 248 -6.46 8.04 1.02
C ARG A 248 -6.42 7.69 -0.46
N SER A 249 -6.10 8.69 -1.27
CA SER A 249 -5.91 8.58 -2.72
C SER A 249 -4.45 8.69 -3.16
N ALA A 250 -3.54 8.94 -2.22
CA ALA A 250 -2.10 9.07 -2.44
C ALA A 250 -1.34 8.87 -1.12
N ALA A 251 -0.08 8.43 -1.20
CA ALA A 251 0.82 8.38 -0.06
C ALA A 251 1.23 9.79 0.40
N ASN A 252 1.35 9.97 1.70
CA ASN A 252 1.78 11.22 2.32
C ASN A 252 3.31 11.32 2.33
N GLU A 253 3.86 12.24 1.54
CA GLU A 253 5.29 12.58 1.52
C GLU A 253 5.67 13.33 2.80
N ILE A 254 6.55 12.75 3.62
CA ILE A 254 7.01 13.37 4.86
C ILE A 254 8.29 14.20 4.69
N GLY A 255 8.96 14.07 3.54
CA GLY A 255 10.06 14.94 3.17
C GLY A 255 10.88 14.43 1.98
N SER A 256 11.77 15.32 1.50
CA SER A 256 12.73 15.07 0.44
C SER A 256 14.15 15.44 0.90
N ALA A 257 15.15 14.80 0.30
CA ALA A 257 16.56 15.05 0.57
C ALA A 257 17.40 14.88 -0.71
N ASN A 258 18.65 15.35 -0.63
CA ASN A 258 19.70 15.03 -1.60
C ASN A 258 20.51 13.82 -1.09
N MET A 259 20.40 12.69 -1.77
CA MET A 259 21.28 11.53 -1.66
C MET A 259 22.46 11.69 -2.63
N PHE A 260 23.69 11.64 -2.09
CA PHE A 260 24.89 12.03 -2.83
C PHE A 260 25.40 10.97 -3.80
N HIS A 261 25.09 9.71 -3.52
CA HIS A 261 25.57 8.55 -4.26
C HIS A 261 24.44 7.56 -4.49
N ASP A 262 24.45 6.89 -5.64
CA ASP A 262 23.65 5.70 -5.89
C ASP A 262 24.00 4.61 -4.87
N LEU A 263 23.12 3.62 -4.75
CA LEU A 263 23.49 2.40 -4.02
C LEU A 263 24.60 1.68 -4.79
N VAL A 264 25.66 1.28 -4.08
CA VAL A 264 26.72 0.43 -4.67
C VAL A 264 26.13 -0.88 -5.16
N ILE A 265 26.67 -1.44 -6.25
CA ILE A 265 26.29 -2.77 -6.74
C ILE A 265 27.12 -3.82 -5.98
N SER A 266 26.46 -4.67 -5.20
CA SER A 266 27.08 -5.68 -4.33
C SER A 266 26.13 -6.86 -4.06
N THR A 267 26.57 -7.82 -3.26
CA THR A 267 25.78 -8.97 -2.80
C THR A 267 25.53 -8.87 -1.29
N PRO A 268 24.54 -8.09 -0.84
CA PRO A 268 24.28 -7.91 0.59
C PRO A 268 23.66 -9.15 1.24
N ASP A 269 23.68 -9.20 2.57
CA ASP A 269 22.87 -10.09 3.38
C ASP A 269 21.46 -9.50 3.45
N PHE A 270 20.58 -9.94 2.56
CA PHE A 270 19.22 -9.39 2.46
C PHE A 270 18.31 -9.94 3.56
N THR A 271 17.72 -9.04 4.34
CA THR A 271 16.79 -9.41 5.41
C THR A 271 15.61 -8.45 5.55
N ILE A 272 14.51 -8.97 6.08
CA ILE A 272 13.31 -8.23 6.46
C ILE A 272 13.17 -8.24 7.98
N GLY A 273 12.84 -7.07 8.52
CA GLY A 273 12.51 -6.84 9.93
C GLY A 273 13.68 -6.91 10.91
N ASN A 274 14.93 -7.04 10.46
CA ASN A 274 16.14 -6.97 11.30
C ASN A 274 17.40 -6.65 10.45
N GLU A 275 18.59 -6.68 11.05
CA GLU A 275 19.87 -6.61 10.32
C GLU A 275 20.37 -7.99 9.86
N GLY A 276 20.93 -8.07 8.66
CA GLY A 276 21.72 -9.21 8.19
C GLY A 276 23.13 -9.20 8.79
N ARG A 277 23.27 -9.68 10.05
CA ARG A 277 24.58 -9.87 10.70
C ARG A 277 24.61 -11.17 11.49
N ALA A 278 25.62 -12.01 11.24
CA ALA A 278 25.78 -13.28 11.93
C ALA A 278 26.43 -13.14 13.32
N VAL A 279 27.37 -12.19 13.48
CA VAL A 279 28.11 -11.95 14.74
C VAL A 279 27.89 -10.52 15.24
N GLY A 280 27.51 -10.38 16.52
CA GLY A 280 27.28 -9.05 17.14
C GLY A 280 25.83 -8.56 17.10
N GLY A 281 24.94 -9.30 16.43
CA GLY A 281 23.50 -9.35 16.72
C GLY A 281 22.60 -8.57 15.76
N ALA A 282 21.66 -9.29 15.16
CA ALA A 282 20.42 -8.77 14.60
C ALA A 282 19.56 -8.24 15.76
N SER A 283 19.82 -6.99 16.16
CA SER A 283 19.34 -6.38 17.41
C SER A 283 18.35 -5.24 17.18
N GLY A 284 18.23 -4.79 15.93
CA GLY A 284 17.24 -3.85 15.47
C GLY A 284 15.99 -4.52 14.94
N ALA A 285 15.51 -5.61 15.56
CA ALA A 285 14.26 -6.22 15.14
C ALA A 285 13.11 -5.20 15.17
N PHE A 286 12.22 -5.27 14.17
CA PHE A 286 11.03 -4.43 14.16
C PHE A 286 10.06 -4.85 15.27
N GLU A 287 9.75 -3.94 16.20
CA GLU A 287 8.69 -4.15 17.19
C GLU A 287 7.33 -3.89 16.54
N GLY A 288 6.79 -4.92 15.89
CA GLY A 288 5.55 -4.82 15.13
C GLY A 288 5.35 -5.96 14.14
N LEU A 289 4.47 -5.72 13.17
CA LEU A 289 4.28 -6.60 12.01
C LEU A 289 4.80 -5.90 10.76
N VAL A 290 5.37 -6.67 9.85
CA VAL A 290 5.81 -6.25 8.51
C VAL A 290 5.05 -7.09 7.50
N ASP A 291 4.56 -6.44 6.46
CA ASP A 291 3.79 -7.06 5.40
C ASP A 291 4.04 -6.34 4.05
N GLU A 292 3.66 -6.97 2.94
CA GLU A 292 3.62 -6.37 1.60
C GLU A 292 4.92 -5.64 1.23
N VAL A 293 6.06 -6.32 1.39
CA VAL A 293 7.38 -5.74 1.15
C VAL A 293 7.67 -5.74 -0.34
N ARG A 294 7.87 -4.55 -0.92
CA ARG A 294 8.13 -4.37 -2.35
C ARG A 294 9.41 -3.58 -2.61
N ILE A 295 10.18 -4.05 -3.59
CA ILE A 295 11.32 -3.33 -4.17
C ILE A 295 11.06 -3.12 -5.65
N SER A 296 11.16 -1.88 -6.13
CA SER A 296 10.93 -1.51 -7.53
C SER A 296 12.14 -0.84 -8.17
N SER A 297 12.29 -0.98 -9.49
CA SER A 297 13.39 -0.44 -10.30
C SER A 297 13.22 1.03 -10.70
N ILE A 298 12.22 1.72 -10.15
CA ILE A 298 11.87 3.12 -10.47
C ILE A 298 11.60 3.88 -9.17
N ALA A 299 11.69 5.21 -9.22
CA ALA A 299 11.11 6.08 -8.20
C ALA A 299 9.59 6.20 -8.42
N ARG A 300 8.80 5.50 -7.60
CA ARG A 300 7.34 5.63 -7.61
C ARG A 300 6.92 6.98 -7.04
N SER A 301 5.89 7.58 -7.60
CA SER A 301 5.28 8.79 -7.06
C SER A 301 4.20 8.45 -6.01
N ALA A 302 3.73 9.46 -5.28
CA ALA A 302 2.72 9.32 -4.24
C ALA A 302 1.44 8.57 -4.69
N THR A 303 1.07 8.68 -5.97
CA THR A 303 -0.12 8.05 -6.58
C THR A 303 0.22 6.78 -7.36
N GLN A 304 1.36 6.15 -7.06
CA GLN A 304 1.75 4.84 -7.62
C GLN A 304 2.01 3.81 -6.52
N PHE A 305 1.66 4.19 -5.29
CA PHE A 305 1.65 3.33 -4.13
C PHE A 305 0.27 2.73 -3.93
N TYR A 306 0.07 2.13 -2.76
CA TYR A 306 -1.13 1.44 -2.36
C TYR A 306 -2.45 2.22 -2.52
N PHE A 307 -2.41 3.53 -2.34
CA PHE A 307 -3.60 4.39 -2.22
C PHE A 307 -4.26 4.76 -3.55
N SER A 308 -3.81 4.17 -4.64
CA SER A 308 -4.30 4.46 -5.99
C SER A 308 -4.39 3.15 -6.77
N GLY A 309 -5.62 2.64 -6.93
CA GLY A 309 -5.94 1.56 -7.87
C GLY A 309 -5.14 0.26 -7.71
N GLN A 310 -4.88 -0.19 -6.47
CA GLN A 310 -4.47 -1.58 -6.28
C GLN A 310 -5.65 -2.46 -6.66
N GLY A 311 -5.52 -3.12 -7.81
CA GLY A 311 -6.59 -3.85 -8.45
C GLY A 311 -7.03 -3.28 -9.79
N ASP A 312 -6.31 -2.39 -10.46
CA ASP A 312 -6.58 -1.99 -11.87
C ASP A 312 -5.52 -2.63 -12.78
N GLY A 313 -5.73 -3.90 -13.13
CA GLY A 313 -4.78 -4.78 -13.80
C GLY A 313 -4.57 -4.46 -15.28
N ASP A 314 -5.51 -3.76 -15.92
CA ASP A 314 -5.38 -3.27 -17.28
C ASP A 314 -5.02 -1.76 -17.37
N GLY A 315 -5.04 -1.07 -16.24
CA GLY A 315 -4.51 0.29 -16.04
C GLY A 315 -5.41 1.37 -16.61
N ASP A 316 -6.70 1.11 -16.73
CA ASP A 316 -7.66 2.02 -17.37
C ASP A 316 -8.37 2.97 -16.39
N GLY A 317 -8.14 2.79 -15.10
CA GLY A 317 -8.67 3.58 -13.99
C GLY A 317 -9.91 2.98 -13.33
N MET A 318 -10.26 1.73 -13.63
CA MET A 318 -11.31 0.95 -12.98
C MET A 318 -10.71 -0.21 -12.20
N ASP A 319 -11.29 -0.57 -11.05
CA ASP A 319 -10.79 -1.72 -10.29
C ASP A 319 -11.28 -3.04 -10.93
N ASP A 320 -10.38 -3.97 -11.24
CA ASP A 320 -10.54 -5.37 -11.65
C ASP A 320 -11.67 -6.08 -10.93
N ALA A 321 -11.78 -5.92 -9.61
CA ALA A 321 -12.83 -6.58 -8.84
C ALA A 321 -14.22 -6.07 -9.25
N TRP A 322 -14.34 -4.77 -9.53
CA TRP A 322 -15.55 -4.16 -10.06
C TRP A 322 -15.79 -4.60 -11.50
N GLU A 323 -14.76 -4.62 -12.34
CA GLU A 323 -14.85 -5.07 -13.73
C GLU A 323 -15.26 -6.55 -13.83
N ILE A 324 -14.62 -7.44 -13.09
CA ILE A 324 -14.96 -8.87 -13.02
C ILE A 324 -16.40 -9.04 -12.51
N ALA A 325 -16.85 -8.25 -11.52
CA ALA A 325 -18.21 -8.36 -11.00
C ALA A 325 -19.28 -7.97 -12.02
N TYR A 326 -19.02 -6.98 -12.88
CA TYR A 326 -20.03 -6.46 -13.81
C TYR A 326 -19.88 -6.92 -15.26
N PHE A 327 -18.66 -7.14 -15.72
CA PHE A 327 -18.30 -7.53 -17.09
C PHE A 327 -17.83 -8.99 -17.19
N GLY A 328 -17.25 -9.53 -16.11
CA GLY A 328 -16.76 -10.91 -16.05
C GLY A 328 -15.33 -11.10 -16.53
N ASP A 329 -14.68 -10.04 -17.00
CA ASP A 329 -13.27 -9.94 -17.38
C ASP A 329 -12.81 -8.47 -17.36
N LEU A 330 -11.54 -8.22 -17.70
CA LEU A 330 -10.89 -6.91 -17.75
C LEU A 330 -10.80 -6.38 -19.20
N SER A 331 -11.79 -6.69 -20.05
CA SER A 331 -11.74 -6.32 -21.48
C SER A 331 -12.44 -5.01 -21.81
N GLN A 332 -13.26 -4.51 -20.88
CA GLN A 332 -13.98 -3.25 -21.06
C GLN A 332 -13.04 -2.11 -20.77
N THR A 333 -13.10 -1.05 -21.59
CA THR A 333 -12.30 0.13 -21.31
C THR A 333 -13.09 1.17 -20.52
N ALA A 334 -12.39 2.01 -19.78
CA ALA A 334 -12.90 3.16 -19.05
C ALA A 334 -13.75 4.12 -19.91
N ALA A 335 -13.49 4.16 -21.22
CA ALA A 335 -14.17 5.01 -22.19
C ALA A 335 -15.39 4.34 -22.86
N ASP A 336 -15.54 3.03 -22.72
CA ASP A 336 -16.71 2.30 -23.23
C ASP A 336 -17.96 2.60 -22.40
N ASP A 337 -19.11 2.13 -22.90
CA ASP A 337 -20.45 2.29 -22.32
C ASP A 337 -21.14 0.93 -22.51
N TYR A 338 -20.89 0.02 -21.56
CA TYR A 338 -21.19 -1.41 -21.74
C TYR A 338 -22.69 -1.69 -21.93
N ASP A 339 -23.56 -0.93 -21.27
CA ASP A 339 -25.01 -1.07 -21.37
C ASP A 339 -25.69 -0.08 -22.33
N HIS A 340 -24.91 0.81 -22.95
CA HIS A 340 -25.33 1.80 -23.95
C HIS A 340 -26.33 2.83 -23.42
N ASP A 341 -26.19 3.27 -22.17
CA ASP A 341 -27.05 4.28 -21.55
C ASP A 341 -26.55 5.72 -21.70
N GLY A 342 -25.35 5.89 -22.26
CA GLY A 342 -24.68 7.16 -22.49
C GLY A 342 -23.75 7.60 -21.36
N THR A 343 -23.54 6.76 -20.34
CA THR A 343 -22.55 6.94 -19.27
C THR A 343 -21.33 6.07 -19.58
N SER A 344 -20.11 6.58 -19.37
CA SER A 344 -18.92 5.74 -19.57
C SER A 344 -18.66 4.85 -18.36
N ASN A 345 -18.06 3.67 -18.58
CA ASN A 345 -17.74 2.72 -17.52
C ASN A 345 -16.96 3.38 -16.36
N LEU A 346 -15.98 4.24 -16.66
CA LEU A 346 -15.22 4.98 -15.63
C LEU A 346 -16.08 5.97 -14.84
N THR A 347 -17.06 6.60 -15.48
CA THR A 347 -18.00 7.48 -14.79
C THR A 347 -18.89 6.66 -13.87
N GLU A 348 -19.30 5.48 -14.30
CA GLU A 348 -20.12 4.57 -13.51
C GLU A 348 -19.37 4.03 -12.30
N PHE A 349 -18.14 3.57 -12.51
CA PHE A 349 -17.23 3.15 -11.46
C PHE A 349 -17.07 4.23 -10.38
N ARG A 350 -16.69 5.44 -10.78
CA ARG A 350 -16.49 6.58 -9.86
C ARG A 350 -17.74 7.00 -9.10
N LEU A 351 -18.93 6.73 -9.63
CA LEU A 351 -20.20 7.11 -9.03
C LEU A 351 -20.90 5.95 -8.31
N GLY A 352 -20.31 4.75 -8.32
CA GLY A 352 -20.92 3.54 -7.77
C GLY A 352 -22.21 3.13 -8.49
N LEU A 353 -22.27 3.38 -9.80
CA LEU A 353 -23.36 2.95 -10.67
C LEU A 353 -23.16 1.50 -11.14
N ILE A 354 -24.21 0.90 -11.71
CA ILE A 354 -24.23 -0.47 -12.20
C ILE A 354 -24.06 -0.44 -13.74
N PRO A 355 -22.86 -0.74 -14.27
CA PRO A 355 -22.50 -0.53 -15.68
C PRO A 355 -23.12 -1.54 -16.66
N ASN A 356 -23.86 -2.52 -16.15
CA ASN A 356 -24.61 -3.50 -16.93
C ASN A 356 -26.13 -3.33 -16.78
N ASN A 357 -26.58 -2.16 -16.34
CA ASN A 357 -27.99 -1.82 -16.13
C ASN A 357 -28.27 -0.39 -16.57
N GLY A 358 -28.72 -0.20 -17.81
CA GLY A 358 -28.90 1.14 -18.40
C GLY A 358 -29.98 2.04 -17.77
N SER A 359 -30.58 1.62 -16.66
CA SER A 359 -31.34 2.52 -15.78
C SER A 359 -30.44 3.24 -14.77
N SER A 360 -29.25 2.75 -14.51
CA SER A 360 -28.26 3.19 -13.52
C SER A 360 -27.27 4.21 -14.11
N ARG A 361 -27.79 5.29 -14.69
CA ARG A 361 -26.97 6.21 -15.48
C ARG A 361 -26.63 7.52 -14.77
N PHE A 362 -25.58 8.20 -15.22
CA PHE A 362 -25.29 9.58 -14.77
C PHE A 362 -26.25 10.60 -15.39
N ALA A 363 -27.43 10.74 -14.79
CA ALA A 363 -28.45 11.69 -15.22
C ALA A 363 -28.91 12.62 -14.09
N ALA A 364 -28.92 13.91 -14.39
CA ALA A 364 -29.53 14.90 -13.51
C ALA A 364 -31.05 14.97 -13.72
N THR A 365 -31.80 15.01 -12.62
CA THR A 365 -33.25 15.30 -12.63
C THR A 365 -33.50 16.69 -12.05
N ARG A 366 -34.57 17.35 -12.52
CA ARG A 366 -34.99 18.65 -12.02
C ARG A 366 -36.40 18.59 -11.46
N ALA A 367 -36.54 18.87 -10.18
CA ALA A 367 -37.83 18.95 -9.51
C ALA A 367 -38.57 20.27 -9.84
N ALA A 368 -39.89 20.30 -9.58
CA ALA A 368 -40.73 21.47 -9.84
C ALA A 368 -40.30 22.72 -9.02
N ASN A 369 -39.71 22.52 -7.85
CA ASN A 369 -39.14 23.57 -7.00
C ASN A 369 -37.79 24.11 -7.53
N GLY A 370 -37.27 23.55 -8.62
CA GLY A 370 -36.00 23.96 -9.22
C GLY A 370 -34.76 23.24 -8.69
N GLN A 371 -34.91 22.32 -7.73
CA GLN A 371 -33.81 21.50 -7.24
C GLN A 371 -33.36 20.52 -8.32
N LEU A 372 -32.05 20.49 -8.56
CA LEU A 372 -31.36 19.49 -9.35
C LEU A 372 -30.88 18.36 -8.44
N THR A 373 -31.01 17.11 -8.86
CA THR A 373 -30.43 15.94 -8.18
C THR A 373 -29.75 15.03 -9.19
N TRP A 374 -28.64 14.40 -8.81
CA TRP A 374 -27.88 13.48 -9.66
C TRP A 374 -27.14 12.43 -8.80
N PRO A 375 -26.79 11.26 -9.37
CA PRO A 375 -25.94 10.28 -8.68
C PRO A 375 -24.58 10.85 -8.31
N SER A 376 -24.08 10.52 -7.13
CA SER A 376 -22.87 11.11 -6.56
C SER A 376 -22.15 10.10 -5.67
N ALA A 377 -20.84 10.27 -5.54
CA ALA A 377 -20.00 9.55 -4.58
C ALA A 377 -19.16 10.54 -3.76
N LEU A 378 -18.56 10.08 -2.67
CA LEU A 378 -17.52 10.83 -1.96
C LEU A 378 -16.21 10.79 -2.76
N GLY A 379 -15.36 11.81 -2.60
CA GLY A 379 -14.04 11.86 -3.24
C GLY A 379 -14.01 12.40 -4.67
N VAL A 380 -15.16 12.70 -5.26
CA VAL A 380 -15.29 13.39 -6.56
C VAL A 380 -15.80 14.82 -6.38
N ALA A 381 -15.67 15.66 -7.41
CA ALA A 381 -16.27 17.00 -7.44
C ALA A 381 -17.18 17.19 -8.66
N PHE A 382 -18.14 18.11 -8.56
CA PHE A 382 -19.08 18.43 -9.63
C PHE A 382 -19.10 19.92 -9.93
N GLN A 383 -19.16 20.26 -11.22
CA GLN A 383 -19.55 21.60 -11.65
C GLN A 383 -21.01 21.61 -12.10
N VAL A 384 -21.80 22.48 -11.48
CA VAL A 384 -23.14 22.82 -11.98
C VAL A 384 -22.98 23.93 -12.99
N GLN A 385 -23.36 23.67 -14.24
CA GLN A 385 -23.30 24.64 -15.31
C GLN A 385 -24.70 25.02 -15.80
N ARG A 386 -24.84 26.29 -16.21
CA ARG A 386 -26.08 26.86 -16.71
C ARG A 386 -25.87 27.50 -18.08
N SER A 387 -26.89 27.43 -18.93
CA SER A 387 -26.93 28.18 -20.19
C SER A 387 -28.34 28.60 -20.58
N THR A 388 -28.45 29.62 -21.44
CA THR A 388 -29.71 30.04 -22.07
C THR A 388 -29.94 29.39 -23.43
N SER A 389 -28.93 28.66 -23.93
CA SER A 389 -28.98 27.95 -25.21
C SER A 389 -28.22 26.62 -25.10
N LEU A 390 -28.33 25.77 -26.11
CA LEU A 390 -27.55 24.51 -26.19
C LEU A 390 -26.26 24.68 -27.02
N ALA A 391 -25.88 25.91 -27.39
CA ALA A 391 -24.70 26.14 -28.21
C ALA A 391 -23.41 25.76 -27.47
N ALA A 392 -22.42 25.24 -28.21
CA ALA A 392 -21.09 25.04 -27.67
C ALA A 392 -20.51 26.39 -27.19
N GLY A 393 -19.91 26.42 -26.00
CA GLY A 393 -19.34 27.63 -25.41
C GLY A 393 -20.32 28.57 -24.69
N SER A 394 -21.64 28.29 -24.68
CA SER A 394 -22.61 29.13 -23.96
C SER A 394 -22.81 28.75 -22.48
N TRP A 395 -22.06 27.78 -21.97
CA TRP A 395 -22.22 27.23 -20.62
C TRP A 395 -21.32 27.94 -19.61
N GLU A 396 -21.91 28.36 -18.50
CA GLU A 396 -21.20 29.01 -17.39
C GLU A 396 -21.30 28.14 -16.14
N THR A 397 -20.19 27.93 -15.44
CA THR A 397 -20.18 27.29 -14.13
C THR A 397 -20.76 28.23 -13.08
N ILE A 398 -21.83 27.79 -12.43
CA ILE A 398 -22.55 28.56 -11.39
C ILE A 398 -22.31 28.02 -9.98
N ALA A 399 -21.80 26.79 -9.86
CA ALA A 399 -21.35 26.21 -8.60
C ALA A 399 -20.34 25.09 -8.85
N THR A 400 -19.44 24.91 -7.87
CA THR A 400 -18.60 23.72 -7.72
C THR A 400 -18.94 23.10 -6.37
N LEU A 401 -19.19 21.80 -6.35
CA LEU A 401 -19.65 21.07 -5.18
C LEU A 401 -18.78 19.83 -4.98
N GLU A 402 -18.40 19.57 -3.74
CA GLU A 402 -17.86 18.26 -3.36
C GLU A 402 -18.97 17.20 -3.49
N GLY A 403 -18.58 16.00 -3.90
CA GLY A 403 -19.46 14.86 -4.01
C GLY A 403 -19.96 14.39 -2.64
N THR A 404 -21.21 13.91 -2.61
CA THR A 404 -21.85 13.30 -1.44
C THR A 404 -22.15 11.84 -1.71
N ALA A 405 -22.25 11.01 -0.67
CA ALA A 405 -22.65 9.61 -0.82
C ALA A 405 -24.05 9.49 -1.45
N GLY A 406 -24.15 8.68 -2.52
CA GLY A 406 -25.39 8.32 -3.20
C GLY A 406 -25.93 9.41 -4.14
N THR A 407 -26.47 10.50 -3.60
CA THR A 407 -27.12 11.55 -4.42
C THR A 407 -26.71 12.93 -3.96
N ALA A 408 -26.25 13.75 -4.90
CA ALA A 408 -26.00 15.17 -4.69
C ALA A 408 -27.20 16.00 -5.15
N SER A 409 -27.32 17.21 -4.61
CA SER A 409 -28.38 18.14 -5.02
C SER A 409 -27.93 19.59 -5.01
N PHE A 410 -28.55 20.40 -5.86
CA PHE A 410 -28.30 21.83 -5.94
C PHE A 410 -29.56 22.59 -6.36
N THR A 411 -29.79 23.74 -5.73
CA THR A 411 -30.82 24.69 -6.17
C THR A 411 -30.13 25.98 -6.58
N ASP A 412 -30.32 26.39 -7.84
CA ASP A 412 -29.78 27.67 -8.33
C ASP A 412 -30.37 28.82 -7.50
N PRO A 413 -29.55 29.58 -6.75
CA PRO A 413 -30.03 30.67 -5.90
C PRO A 413 -30.45 31.91 -6.72
N THR A 414 -30.07 31.95 -8.00
CA THR A 414 -30.31 33.08 -8.92
C THR A 414 -30.88 32.58 -10.25
N PRO A 415 -32.00 31.83 -10.23
CA PRO A 415 -32.52 31.20 -11.44
C PRO A 415 -32.94 32.27 -12.45
N GLN A 416 -32.74 31.99 -13.74
CA GLN A 416 -33.04 32.97 -14.77
C GLN A 416 -34.53 33.34 -14.77
N THR A 417 -34.81 34.64 -14.68
CA THR A 417 -36.16 35.19 -14.69
C THR A 417 -36.54 35.59 -16.12
N GLY A 418 -37.24 34.68 -16.81
CA GLY A 418 -37.71 34.89 -18.18
C GLY A 418 -36.88 34.13 -19.22
N GLY A 419 -37.57 33.47 -20.15
CA GLY A 419 -36.94 32.60 -21.15
C GLY A 419 -36.63 31.19 -20.63
N LYS A 420 -35.82 30.45 -21.40
CA LYS A 420 -35.39 29.08 -21.06
C LYS A 420 -34.03 29.12 -20.39
N ALA A 421 -33.82 28.23 -19.42
CA ALA A 421 -32.53 27.92 -18.85
C ALA A 421 -32.30 26.40 -18.95
N PHE A 422 -31.08 26.02 -19.29
CA PHE A 422 -30.59 24.65 -19.35
C PHE A 422 -29.54 24.47 -18.27
N TYR A 423 -29.52 23.30 -17.66
CA TYR A 423 -28.53 22.92 -16.65
C TYR A 423 -27.84 21.65 -17.12
N ARG A 424 -26.55 21.54 -16.84
CA ARG A 424 -25.80 20.29 -16.95
C ARG A 424 -24.88 20.15 -15.75
N ILE A 425 -24.65 18.91 -15.37
CA ILE A 425 -23.73 18.55 -14.30
C ILE A 425 -22.50 17.96 -14.98
N VAL A 426 -21.32 18.44 -14.60
CA VAL A 426 -20.04 17.93 -15.09
C VAL A 426 -19.34 17.27 -13.92
N LEU A 427 -19.09 15.97 -14.03
CA LEU A 427 -18.21 15.24 -13.12
C LEU A 427 -16.77 15.69 -13.37
N MET A 428 -16.06 16.03 -12.30
CA MET A 428 -14.65 16.35 -12.31
C MET A 428 -13.89 15.17 -11.70
N PRO A 429 -12.84 14.65 -12.37
CA PRO A 429 -11.98 13.61 -11.83
C PRO A 429 -11.21 14.08 -10.60
#